data_AF-A0AAJ3NB49-F1
#
_entry.id   AF-A0AAJ3NB49-F1
#
_cell.length_a   1.000
_cell.length_b   1.000
_cell.length_c   1.000
_cell.angle_alpha   90.00
_cell.angle_beta   90.00
_cell.angle_gamma   90.00
#
_symmetry.space_group_name_H-M   'P 1'
#
loop_
_entity.id
_entity.type
_entity.pdbx_description
1 polymer ?
#
loop_
_entity_poly.entity_id
_entity_poly.type
_entity_poly.pdbx_seq_one_letter_code
_entity_poly.pdbx_strand_id
1 'polypeptide(L)'
;MKKYLLKIYLVLSLLLLADIAAYFFYKISLRGYYADIILFWLWFLGSITVIIVFWKKILVKLFLGAIILALILSMAPMGLLFYAFILSSTPFGLWMEKDLNKDYRAQIVSYSVMTPPWLQIIEKKGLIEKQIIQCTDSELRDKNLDVSIRNSKDLILEKETDSTITLTLFYGGPNTTLTFDKATGKLIRFDK
;
A
#
# COMPACT_ATOMS: atom_id res chain seq x y z
N MET A 1 -20.19 -24.30 17.25
CA MET A 1 -20.03 -22.85 16.99
C MET A 1 -18.63 -22.32 17.34
N LYS A 2 -18.20 -22.35 18.60
CA LYS A 2 -16.87 -21.82 19.02
C LYS A 2 -15.66 -22.41 18.25
N LYS A 3 -15.68 -23.72 17.93
CA LYS A 3 -14.63 -24.38 17.13
C LYS A 3 -14.57 -23.88 15.68
N TYR A 4 -15.71 -23.59 15.06
CA TYR A 4 -15.76 -23.05 13.69
C TYR A 4 -15.27 -21.61 13.64
N LEU A 5 -15.64 -20.80 14.64
CA LEU A 5 -15.15 -19.43 14.78
C LEU A 5 -13.62 -19.38 14.87
N LEU A 6 -13.02 -20.28 15.66
CA LEU A 6 -11.56 -20.36 15.77
C LEU A 6 -10.89 -20.83 14.48
N LYS A 7 -11.50 -21.78 13.75
CA LYS A 7 -11.01 -22.20 12.42
C LYS A 7 -11.04 -21.06 11.41
N ILE A 8 -12.15 -20.33 11.33
CA ILE A 8 -12.30 -19.18 10.42
C ILE A 8 -11.24 -18.12 10.75
N TYR A 9 -11.10 -17.77 12.04
CA TYR A 9 -10.09 -16.81 12.48
C TYR A 9 -8.66 -17.25 12.16
N LEU A 10 -8.35 -18.54 12.30
CA LEU A 10 -7.04 -19.09 11.98
C LEU A 10 -6.76 -19.01 10.48
N VAL A 11 -7.72 -19.40 9.63
CA VAL A 11 -7.61 -19.26 8.17
C VAL A 11 -7.39 -17.79 7.79
N LEU A 12 -8.13 -16.88 8.40
CA LEU A 12 -8.01 -15.46 8.11
C LEU A 12 -6.65 -14.88 8.55
N SER A 13 -6.14 -15.33 9.71
CA SER A 13 -4.82 -14.95 10.20
C SER A 13 -3.71 -15.47 9.28
N LEU A 14 -3.84 -16.69 8.76
CA LEU A 14 -2.90 -17.24 7.77
C LEU A 14 -2.96 -16.46 6.45
N LEU A 15 -4.15 -16.06 6.00
CA LEU A 15 -4.30 -15.26 4.79
C LEU A 15 -3.61 -13.89 4.94
N LEU A 16 -3.83 -13.21 6.07
CA LEU A 16 -3.19 -11.92 6.36
C LEU A 16 -1.66 -12.05 6.44
N LEU A 17 -1.15 -13.10 7.09
CA LEU A 17 0.29 -13.35 7.15
C LEU A 17 0.89 -13.65 5.76
N ALA A 18 0.18 -14.43 4.94
CA ALA A 18 0.61 -14.71 3.57
C ALA A 18 0.63 -13.44 2.70
N ASP A 19 -0.36 -12.58 2.85
CA ASP A 19 -0.46 -11.30 2.15
C ASP A 19 0.69 -10.34 2.55
N ILE A 20 0.93 -10.15 3.85
CA ILE A 20 2.05 -9.35 4.35
C ILE A 20 3.41 -9.90 3.86
N ALA A 21 3.58 -11.23 3.87
CA ALA A 21 4.81 -11.85 3.37
C ALA A 21 4.97 -11.66 1.85
N ALA A 22 3.90 -11.81 1.08
CA ALA A 22 3.89 -11.58 -0.36
C ALA A 22 4.27 -10.14 -0.71
N TYR A 23 3.74 -9.17 0.05
CA TYR A 23 4.07 -7.76 -0.13
C TYR A 23 5.52 -7.46 0.24
N PHE A 24 6.00 -8.02 1.36
CA PHE A 24 7.36 -7.76 1.83
C PHE A 24 8.43 -8.33 0.90
N PHE A 25 8.27 -9.58 0.44
CA PHE A 25 9.28 -10.26 -0.37
C PHE A 25 9.15 -10.01 -1.87
N TYR A 26 7.92 -9.87 -2.37
CA TYR A 26 7.66 -9.85 -3.82
C TYR A 26 6.96 -8.59 -4.31
N LYS A 27 6.60 -7.66 -3.40
CA LYS A 27 5.78 -6.47 -3.71
C LYS A 27 4.45 -6.85 -4.37
N ILE A 28 3.92 -7.98 -3.94
CA ILE A 28 2.66 -8.54 -4.39
C ILE A 28 1.57 -8.23 -3.37
N SER A 29 0.42 -7.77 -3.83
CA SER A 29 -0.77 -7.48 -3.00
C SER A 29 -2.02 -8.10 -3.61
N LEU A 30 -3.13 -8.11 -2.87
CA LEU A 30 -4.41 -8.45 -3.45
C LEU A 30 -4.85 -7.39 -4.48
N ARG A 31 -5.72 -7.79 -5.40
CA ARG A 31 -6.21 -6.89 -6.44
C ARG A 31 -7.00 -5.72 -5.85
N GLY A 32 -6.58 -4.51 -6.17
CA GLY A 32 -7.22 -3.27 -5.79
C GLY A 32 -6.76 -2.77 -4.43
N TYR A 33 -6.66 -1.44 -4.29
CA TYR A 33 -6.13 -0.80 -3.08
C TYR A 33 -6.88 -1.20 -1.80
N TYR A 34 -8.19 -1.42 -1.89
CA TYR A 34 -9.03 -1.70 -0.72
C TYR A 34 -9.01 -3.15 -0.26
N ALA A 35 -8.52 -4.10 -1.06
CA ALA A 35 -8.60 -5.52 -0.72
C ALA A 35 -7.79 -5.85 0.54
N ASP A 36 -6.55 -5.35 0.62
CA ASP A 36 -5.67 -5.54 1.77
C ASP A 36 -6.26 -4.87 3.03
N ILE A 37 -6.84 -3.68 2.86
CA ILE A 37 -7.52 -2.93 3.93
C ILE A 37 -8.70 -3.75 4.49
N ILE A 38 -9.56 -4.27 3.62
CA ILE A 38 -10.72 -5.07 4.03
C ILE A 38 -10.26 -6.33 4.76
N LEU A 39 -9.24 -7.02 4.23
CA LEU A 39 -8.69 -8.21 4.87
C LEU A 39 -8.18 -7.90 6.29
N PHE A 40 -7.42 -6.82 6.43
CA PHE A 40 -6.92 -6.36 7.71
C PHE A 40 -8.05 -6.07 8.72
N TRP A 41 -9.07 -5.30 8.33
CA TRP A 41 -10.19 -4.97 9.23
C TRP A 41 -11.03 -6.18 9.60
N LEU A 42 -11.23 -7.12 8.66
CA LEU A 42 -11.95 -8.36 8.93
C LEU A 42 -11.18 -9.21 9.96
N TRP A 43 -9.84 -9.20 9.89
CA TRP A 43 -8.99 -9.86 10.88
C TRP A 43 -9.02 -9.16 12.23
N PHE A 44 -8.98 -7.83 12.23
CA PHE A 44 -9.01 -7.05 13.46
C PHE A 44 -10.33 -7.22 14.23
N LEU A 45 -11.47 -7.12 13.54
CA LEU A 45 -12.80 -7.36 14.14
C LEU A 45 -12.96 -8.83 14.58
N GLY A 46 -12.42 -9.77 13.80
CA GLY A 46 -12.33 -11.18 14.17
C GLY A 46 -11.55 -11.40 15.46
N SER A 47 -10.43 -10.69 15.62
CA SER A 47 -9.59 -10.72 16.83
C SER A 47 -10.37 -10.27 18.07
N ILE A 48 -11.09 -9.15 17.98
CA ILE A 48 -11.95 -8.64 19.06
C ILE A 48 -13.02 -9.69 19.43
N THR A 49 -13.65 -10.30 18.43
CA THR A 49 -14.69 -11.32 18.63
C THR A 49 -14.12 -12.55 19.36
N VAL A 50 -12.94 -13.03 18.97
CA VAL A 50 -12.24 -14.12 19.65
C VAL A 50 -11.93 -13.75 21.10
N ILE A 51 -11.51 -12.51 21.35
CA ILE A 51 -11.19 -12.03 22.70
C ILE A 51 -12.41 -12.09 23.62
N ILE A 52 -13.56 -11.58 23.16
CA ILE A 52 -14.81 -11.57 23.93
C ILE A 52 -15.29 -13.01 24.21
N VAL A 53 -15.32 -13.87 23.18
CA VAL A 53 -15.86 -15.23 23.30
C VAL A 53 -15.00 -16.13 24.19
N PHE A 54 -13.68 -15.93 24.19
CA PHE A 54 -12.72 -16.76 24.91
C PHE A 54 -12.05 -16.04 26.10
N TRP A 55 -12.67 -14.98 26.64
CA TRP A 55 -12.15 -14.13 27.73
C TRP A 55 -11.64 -14.89 28.98
N LYS A 56 -12.23 -16.06 29.26
CA LYS A 56 -11.83 -16.90 30.40
C LYS A 56 -10.45 -17.55 30.23
N LYS A 57 -9.88 -17.57 29.01
CA LYS A 57 -8.58 -18.18 28.72
C LYS A 57 -7.43 -17.20 28.91
N ILE A 58 -6.37 -17.64 29.59
CA ILE A 58 -5.18 -16.80 29.84
C ILE A 58 -4.48 -16.36 28.56
N LEU A 59 -4.37 -17.25 27.56
CA LEU A 59 -3.75 -16.96 26.26
C LEU A 59 -4.43 -15.78 25.55
N VAL A 60 -5.74 -15.64 25.70
CA VAL A 60 -6.52 -14.57 25.07
C VAL A 60 -6.26 -13.23 25.73
N LYS A 61 -6.09 -13.23 27.07
CA LYS A 61 -5.70 -12.03 27.81
C LYS A 61 -4.28 -11.59 27.47
N LEU A 62 -3.35 -12.54 27.30
CA LEU A 62 -2.00 -12.27 26.82
C LEU A 62 -2.03 -11.68 25.40
N PHE A 63 -2.84 -12.25 24.51
CA PHE A 63 -3.02 -11.72 23.15
C PHE A 63 -3.57 -10.28 23.16
N LEU A 64 -4.59 -9.99 23.96
CA LEU A 64 -5.07 -8.62 24.15
C LEU A 64 -3.98 -7.69 24.70
N GLY A 65 -3.23 -8.15 25.71
CA GLY A 65 -2.10 -7.40 26.26
C GLY A 65 -1.04 -7.10 25.21
N ALA A 66 -0.75 -8.05 24.31
CA ALA A 66 0.17 -7.85 23.19
C ALA A 66 -0.34 -6.81 22.18
N ILE A 67 -1.65 -6.82 21.85
CA ILE A 67 -2.25 -5.80 20.96
C ILE A 67 -2.14 -4.41 21.59
N ILE A 68 -2.50 -4.28 22.87
CA ILE A 68 -2.43 -3.00 23.59
C ILE A 68 -0.98 -2.51 23.66
N LEU A 69 -0.04 -3.40 24.00
CA LEU A 69 1.37 -3.07 24.07
C LEU A 69 1.92 -2.65 22.69
N ALA A 70 1.57 -3.36 21.62
CA ALA A 70 1.97 -3.01 20.27
C ALA A 70 1.40 -1.64 19.85
N LEU A 71 0.16 -1.34 20.22
CA LEU A 71 -0.46 -0.04 19.97
C LEU A 71 0.29 1.09 20.70
N ILE A 72 0.56 0.91 22.00
CA ILE A 72 1.34 1.88 22.80
C ILE A 72 2.74 2.07 22.20
N LEU A 73 3.40 0.97 21.85
CA LEU A 73 4.75 1.01 21.29
C LEU A 73 4.76 1.69 19.91
N SER A 74 3.71 1.52 19.10
CA SER A 74 3.57 2.20 17.81
C SER A 74 3.47 3.73 17.94
N MET A 75 3.00 4.23 19.10
CA MET A 75 2.90 5.66 19.39
C MET A 75 4.26 6.27 19.80
N ALA A 76 5.23 5.48 20.25
CA ALA A 76 6.56 5.96 20.62
C ALA A 76 7.56 5.82 19.45
N PRO A 77 8.51 6.76 19.24
CA PRO A 77 8.73 8.04 19.93
C PRO A 77 7.93 9.24 19.39
N MET A 78 7.38 9.16 18.17
CA MET A 78 6.65 10.28 17.51
C MET A 78 5.35 9.82 16.81
N GLY A 79 4.86 8.62 17.15
CA GLY A 79 3.72 8.01 16.48
C GLY A 79 3.96 7.63 15.02
N LEU A 80 5.22 7.59 14.56
CA LEU A 80 5.55 7.25 13.18
C LEU A 80 5.00 5.89 12.75
N LEU A 81 5.23 4.87 13.58
CA LEU A 81 4.72 3.53 13.33
C LEU A 81 3.18 3.51 13.41
N PHE A 82 2.61 4.28 14.33
CA PHE A 82 1.16 4.45 14.43
C PHE A 82 0.57 5.10 13.16
N TYR A 83 1.17 6.17 12.63
CA TYR A 83 0.73 6.79 11.40
C TYR A 83 0.93 5.88 10.19
N ALA A 84 2.04 5.16 10.11
CA ALA A 84 2.24 4.17 9.05
C ALA A 84 1.18 3.07 9.12
N PHE A 85 0.84 2.62 10.32
CA PHE A 85 -0.23 1.67 10.55
C PHE A 85 -1.59 2.23 10.11
N ILE A 86 -1.96 3.44 10.52
CA ILE A 86 -3.23 4.07 10.14
C ILE A 86 -3.30 4.29 8.63
N LEU A 87 -2.27 4.88 8.01
CA LEU A 87 -2.26 5.21 6.59
C LEU A 87 -2.26 3.97 5.69
N SER A 88 -1.65 2.86 6.13
CA SER A 88 -1.69 1.59 5.40
C SER A 88 -2.97 0.78 5.62
N SER A 89 -3.57 0.86 6.82
CA SER A 89 -4.81 0.13 7.15
C SER A 89 -6.08 0.91 6.83
N THR A 90 -5.98 2.13 6.29
CA THR A 90 -7.14 2.95 5.96
C THR A 90 -6.99 3.64 4.59
N PRO A 91 -8.10 4.15 4.02
CA PRO A 91 -8.05 4.89 2.76
C PRO A 91 -7.31 6.24 2.86
N PHE A 92 -6.98 6.73 4.06
CA PHE A 92 -6.35 8.04 4.24
C PHE A 92 -4.95 8.15 3.62
N GLY A 93 -4.27 7.03 3.38
CA GLY A 93 -3.01 7.00 2.67
C GLY A 93 -3.15 7.22 1.16
N LEU A 94 -4.34 7.05 0.57
CA LEU A 94 -4.56 7.15 -0.87
C LEU A 94 -4.86 8.59 -1.29
N TRP A 95 -4.02 9.14 -2.15
CA TRP A 95 -4.19 10.49 -2.70
C TRP A 95 -4.87 10.45 -4.07
N MET A 96 -4.47 9.50 -4.91
CA MET A 96 -5.05 9.28 -6.22
C MET A 96 -4.94 7.82 -6.59
N GLU A 97 -6.00 7.29 -7.18
CA GLU A 97 -5.99 6.01 -7.87
C GLU A 97 -6.47 6.24 -9.29
N LYS A 98 -5.73 5.71 -10.26
CA LYS A 98 -6.05 5.82 -11.67
C LYS A 98 -5.82 4.51 -12.37
N ASP A 99 -6.87 4.03 -13.03
CA ASP A 99 -6.73 2.94 -13.97
C ASP A 99 -6.06 3.46 -15.26
N LEU A 100 -4.89 2.90 -15.59
CA LEU A 100 -4.12 3.32 -16.76
C LEU A 100 -4.58 2.56 -18.01
N ASN A 101 -4.72 1.24 -17.88
CA ASN A 101 -5.19 0.35 -18.95
C ASN A 101 -5.63 -1.02 -18.36
N LYS A 102 -5.85 -2.02 -19.21
CA LYS A 102 -6.26 -3.36 -18.77
C LYS A 102 -5.24 -4.06 -17.87
N ASP A 103 -3.96 -3.71 -18.00
CA ASP A 103 -2.83 -4.43 -17.41
C ASP A 103 -2.16 -3.66 -16.26
N TYR A 104 -2.37 -2.35 -16.15
CA TYR A 104 -1.74 -1.49 -15.14
C TYR A 104 -2.72 -0.53 -14.49
N ARG A 105 -2.44 -0.22 -13.23
CA ARG A 105 -2.98 0.96 -12.54
C ARG A 105 -1.84 1.77 -11.94
N ALA A 106 -2.07 3.06 -11.79
CA ALA A 106 -1.21 3.93 -11.02
C ALA A 106 -1.92 4.39 -9.76
N GLN A 107 -1.16 4.54 -8.69
CA GLN A 107 -1.64 5.13 -7.46
C GLN A 107 -0.61 6.07 -6.88
N ILE A 108 -1.09 7.12 -6.23
CA ILE A 108 -0.28 8.01 -5.41
C ILE A 108 -0.68 7.77 -3.97
N VAL A 109 0.27 7.27 -3.19
CA VAL A 109 0.03 6.82 -1.82
C VAL A 109 1.06 7.40 -0.87
N SER A 110 0.63 7.70 0.34
CA SER A 110 1.53 8.06 1.45
C SER A 110 1.34 7.11 2.61
N TYR A 111 2.46 6.58 3.10
CA TYR A 111 2.50 5.72 4.29
C TYR A 111 3.14 6.42 5.50
N SER A 112 3.42 7.72 5.40
CA SER A 112 3.99 8.48 6.51
C SER A 112 3.57 9.95 6.45
N VAL A 113 3.44 10.57 7.62
CA VAL A 113 3.19 12.01 7.76
C VAL A 113 4.42 12.85 7.47
N MET A 114 5.62 12.26 7.50
CA MET A 114 6.89 12.97 7.29
C MET A 114 7.41 12.89 5.86
N THR A 115 6.96 11.90 5.07
CA THR A 115 7.44 11.72 3.70
C THR A 115 6.39 12.20 2.70
N PRO A 116 6.80 12.82 1.58
CA PRO A 116 5.88 13.07 0.48
C PRO A 116 5.31 11.75 -0.05
N PRO A 117 4.11 11.77 -0.67
CA PRO A 117 3.52 10.60 -1.28
C PRO A 117 4.40 10.07 -2.43
N TRP A 118 4.24 8.79 -2.73
CA TRP A 118 5.00 8.11 -3.77
C TRP A 118 4.07 7.76 -4.93
N LEU A 119 4.59 7.83 -6.14
CA LEU A 119 3.95 7.29 -7.33
C LEU A 119 4.27 5.80 -7.40
N GLN A 120 3.24 4.97 -7.48
CA GLN A 120 3.38 3.53 -7.67
C GLN A 120 2.65 3.10 -8.93
N ILE A 121 3.33 2.29 -9.75
CA ILE A 121 2.72 1.61 -10.89
C ILE A 121 2.59 0.14 -10.55
N ILE A 122 1.39 -0.38 -10.73
CA ILE A 122 0.97 -1.70 -10.30
C ILE A 122 0.48 -2.47 -11.52
N GLU A 123 1.09 -3.62 -11.75
CA GLU A 123 0.71 -4.58 -12.78
C GLU A 123 -0.41 -5.49 -12.25
N LYS A 124 -1.49 -5.60 -13.03
CA LYS A 124 -2.67 -6.41 -12.70
C LYS A 124 -2.47 -7.84 -13.18
N LYS A 125 -2.44 -8.80 -12.24
CA LYS A 125 -2.32 -10.25 -12.53
C LYS A 125 -3.52 -11.00 -11.98
N GLY A 126 -4.68 -10.79 -12.61
CA GLY A 126 -5.91 -11.50 -12.25
C GLY A 126 -6.44 -11.10 -10.88
N LEU A 127 -6.27 -11.95 -9.87
CA LEU A 127 -6.70 -11.72 -8.48
C LEU A 127 -5.62 -11.05 -7.61
N ILE A 128 -4.41 -10.93 -8.17
CA ILE A 128 -3.24 -10.44 -7.47
C ILE A 128 -2.69 -9.27 -8.27
N GLU A 129 -2.07 -8.33 -7.59
CA GLU A 129 -1.40 -7.18 -8.16
C GLU A 129 0.06 -7.15 -7.74
N LYS A 130 0.93 -6.65 -8.62
CA LYS A 130 2.36 -6.51 -8.33
C LYS A 130 2.80 -5.08 -8.55
N GLN A 131 3.35 -4.46 -7.52
CA GLN A 131 4.01 -3.16 -7.67
C GLN A 131 5.32 -3.36 -8.42
N ILE A 132 5.43 -2.75 -9.60
CA ILE A 132 6.60 -2.85 -10.48
C ILE A 132 7.50 -1.62 -10.39
N ILE A 133 6.91 -0.44 -10.14
CA ILE A 133 7.62 0.83 -10.10
C ILE A 133 7.18 1.60 -8.86
N GLN A 134 8.15 2.23 -8.21
CA GLN A 134 7.95 3.17 -7.12
C GLN A 134 8.86 4.37 -7.38
N CYS A 135 8.27 5.56 -7.44
CA CYS A 135 9.00 6.81 -7.61
C CYS A 135 8.62 7.78 -6.50
N THR A 136 9.61 8.46 -5.93
CA THR A 136 9.44 9.44 -4.85
C THR A 136 9.80 10.84 -5.33
N ASP A 137 9.29 11.86 -4.65
CA ASP A 137 9.65 13.26 -4.94
C ASP A 137 11.17 13.50 -4.87
N SER A 138 11.90 12.75 -4.03
CA SER A 138 13.37 12.86 -3.97
C SER A 138 14.03 12.43 -5.28
N GLU A 139 13.54 11.36 -5.92
CA GLU A 139 14.08 10.91 -7.21
C GLU A 139 13.81 11.91 -8.35
N LEU A 140 12.69 12.64 -8.28
CA LEU A 140 12.40 13.72 -9.22
C LEU A 140 13.31 14.92 -8.94
N ARG A 141 13.45 15.32 -7.67
CA ARG A 141 14.26 16.47 -7.28
C ARG A 141 15.75 16.28 -7.58
N ASP A 142 16.29 15.08 -7.37
CA ASP A 142 17.67 14.74 -7.72
C ASP A 142 17.95 14.90 -9.22
N LYS A 143 16.90 14.86 -10.06
CA LYS A 143 16.96 15.14 -11.49
C LYS A 143 16.62 16.59 -11.87
N ASN A 144 16.64 17.52 -10.91
CA ASN A 144 16.32 18.95 -11.07
C ASN A 144 14.89 19.22 -11.59
N LEU A 145 13.95 18.34 -11.30
CA LEU A 145 12.53 18.57 -11.57
C LEU A 145 11.91 19.32 -10.41
N ASP A 146 11.50 20.57 -10.64
CA ASP A 146 10.67 21.37 -9.71
C ASP A 146 9.18 20.97 -9.81
N VAL A 147 8.91 19.66 -9.77
CA VAL A 147 7.55 19.10 -9.73
C VAL A 147 7.44 18.12 -8.57
N SER A 148 6.28 18.13 -7.89
CA SER A 148 5.98 17.22 -6.78
C SER A 148 4.85 16.28 -7.19
N ILE A 149 5.02 14.99 -6.94
CA ILE A 149 3.99 13.95 -7.17
C ILE A 149 2.70 14.32 -6.44
N ARG A 150 2.80 14.96 -5.27
CA ARG A 150 1.63 15.43 -4.49
C ARG A 150 0.71 16.35 -5.29
N ASN A 151 1.26 17.17 -6.19
CA ASN A 151 0.50 18.20 -6.89
C ASN A 151 -0.13 17.68 -8.19
N SER A 152 0.10 16.42 -8.57
CA SER A 152 -0.49 15.88 -9.80
C SER A 152 -2.00 15.72 -9.65
N LYS A 153 -2.73 16.21 -10.63
CA LYS A 153 -4.20 16.15 -10.72
C LYS A 153 -4.69 14.93 -11.50
N ASP A 154 -3.89 14.44 -12.45
CA ASP A 154 -4.20 13.25 -13.23
C ASP A 154 -2.93 12.54 -13.71
N LEU A 155 -3.11 11.28 -14.12
CA LEU A 155 -2.09 10.38 -14.65
C LEU A 155 -2.61 9.72 -15.92
N ILE A 156 -1.82 9.76 -16.99
CA ILE A 156 -2.14 9.04 -18.23
C ILE A 156 -0.93 8.21 -18.66
N LEU A 157 -1.20 6.99 -19.10
CA LEU A 157 -0.23 6.16 -19.79
C LEU A 157 -0.09 6.65 -21.22
N GLU A 158 1.06 7.20 -21.57
CA GLU A 158 1.31 7.64 -22.95
C GLU A 158 1.81 6.50 -23.82
N LYS A 159 2.77 5.73 -23.30
CA LYS A 159 3.40 4.67 -24.08
C LYS A 159 3.85 3.52 -23.19
N GLU A 160 3.66 2.33 -23.70
CA GLU A 160 4.20 1.11 -23.14
C GLU A 160 5.06 0.40 -24.20
N THR A 161 6.23 -0.08 -23.80
CA THR A 161 7.05 -0.99 -24.59
C THR A 161 7.40 -2.22 -23.76
N ASP A 162 8.06 -3.22 -24.35
CA ASP A 162 8.48 -4.43 -23.63
C ASP A 162 9.41 -4.13 -22.44
N SER A 163 10.20 -3.06 -22.54
CA SER A 163 11.19 -2.68 -21.52
C SER A 163 10.84 -1.43 -20.72
N THR A 164 9.94 -0.57 -21.20
CA THR A 164 9.65 0.73 -20.56
C THR A 164 8.16 1.05 -20.42
N ILE A 165 7.85 1.88 -19.42
CA ILE A 165 6.52 2.49 -19.21
C ILE A 165 6.70 4.00 -19.16
N THR A 166 5.93 4.73 -19.97
CA THR A 166 5.93 6.18 -20.01
C THR A 166 4.59 6.72 -19.52
N LEU A 167 4.64 7.51 -18.44
CA LEU A 167 3.50 8.16 -17.81
C LEU A 167 3.59 9.67 -17.92
N THR A 168 2.46 10.33 -18.13
CA THR A 168 2.37 11.79 -18.04
C THR A 168 1.59 12.20 -16.80
N LEU A 169 2.23 13.01 -15.96
CA LEU A 169 1.64 13.66 -14.80
C LEU A 169 1.08 15.02 -15.21
N PHE A 170 -0.20 15.23 -14.94
CA PHE A 170 -0.88 16.49 -15.22
C PHE A 170 -0.95 17.35 -13.97
N TYR A 171 -0.48 18.60 -14.07
CA TYR A 171 -0.45 19.53 -12.94
C TYR A 171 -1.44 20.71 -13.10
N GLY A 172 -2.12 20.81 -14.24
CA GLY A 172 -2.88 22.02 -14.62
C GLY A 172 -1.98 23.20 -15.04
N GLY A 173 -0.72 22.88 -15.37
CA GLY A 173 0.33 23.76 -15.92
C GLY A 173 1.17 22.95 -16.92
N PRO A 174 2.51 23.12 -16.99
CA PRO A 174 3.34 22.23 -17.80
C PRO A 174 3.23 20.79 -17.27
N ASN A 175 2.95 19.85 -18.17
CA ASN A 175 2.88 18.44 -17.82
C ASN A 175 4.29 17.88 -17.68
N THR A 176 4.43 16.73 -17.04
CA THR A 176 5.74 16.06 -16.97
C THR A 176 5.58 14.62 -17.38
N THR A 177 6.28 14.24 -18.43
CA THR A 177 6.33 12.87 -18.93
C THR A 177 7.51 12.16 -18.30
N LEU A 178 7.27 11.05 -17.62
CA LEU A 178 8.26 10.22 -16.94
C LEU A 178 8.33 8.85 -17.62
N THR A 179 9.53 8.41 -17.96
CA THR A 179 9.78 7.08 -18.53
C THR A 179 10.58 6.22 -17.57
N PHE A 180 9.99 5.09 -17.20
CA PHE A 180 10.54 4.12 -16.27
C PHE A 180 10.98 2.84 -16.98
N ASP A 181 12.02 2.21 -16.45
CA ASP A 181 12.46 0.87 -16.80
C ASP A 181 11.59 -0.17 -16.09
N LYS A 182 11.02 -1.14 -16.81
CA LYS A 182 10.17 -2.19 -16.22
C LYS A 182 10.97 -3.22 -15.41
N ALA A 183 12.23 -3.48 -15.76
CA ALA A 183 13.05 -4.49 -15.11
C ALA A 183 13.64 -3.99 -13.79
N THR A 184 14.05 -2.73 -13.76
CA THR A 184 14.69 -2.12 -12.58
C THR A 184 13.75 -1.24 -11.77
N GLY A 185 12.61 -0.84 -12.34
CA GLY A 185 11.65 0.07 -11.72
C GLY A 185 12.13 1.53 -11.65
N LYS A 186 13.30 1.85 -12.23
CA LYS A 186 13.95 3.16 -12.10
C LYS A 186 13.50 4.13 -13.18
N LEU A 187 13.46 5.41 -12.82
CA LEU A 187 13.25 6.51 -13.76
C LEU A 187 14.46 6.65 -14.70
N ILE A 188 14.26 6.46 -15.99
CA ILE A 188 15.31 6.61 -17.02
C ILE A 188 15.30 8.04 -17.58
N ARG A 189 14.15 8.50 -18.07
CA ARG A 189 14.01 9.76 -18.82
C ARG A 189 12.82 10.56 -18.30
N PHE A 190 12.90 11.89 -18.43
CA PHE A 190 11.79 12.80 -18.22
C PHE A 190 11.76 13.87 -19.32
N ASP A 191 10.56 14.33 -19.65
CA ASP A 191 10.31 15.42 -20.60
C ASP A 191 9.26 16.38 -19.98
N LYS A 192 9.36 17.69 -20.26
CA LYS A 192 8.44 18.74 -19.78
C LYS A 192 7.67 19.36 -20.95
#